data_AF-Q21JT8-F1
#
_entry.id   AF-Q21JT8-F1
#
_cell.length_a   1.000
_cell.length_b   1.000
_cell.length_c   1.000
_cell.angle_alpha   90.00
_cell.angle_beta   90.00
_cell.angle_gamma   90.00
#
_symmetry.space_group_name_H-M   'P 1'
#
loop_
_entity.id
_entity.type
_entity.pdbx_description
1 polymer ?
#
loop_
_entity_poly.entity_id
_entity_poly.type
_entity_poly.pdbx_seq_one_letter_code
_entity_poly.pdbx_strand_id
1 'polypeptide(L)'
;MWIAIGVIALSVIMLVGPIMMVKPTPGQRALSELRSAAQKKGLRVSMVPNPIGSDPAFLANYGLARLDSGEGKPIRPWKLVRKGFEHEMHFCGQWDWADENQALPNIAAQLPELLQALPASVCAVERNRLGAGIVWSEQRKGQETDDVLELFLHTLQVLNKVKD
;
A
#
# COMPACT_ATOMS: atom_id res chain seq x y z
N MET A 1 -52.75 8.45 22.80
CA MET A 1 -51.44 9.15 22.72
C MET A 1 -50.26 8.25 23.11
N TRP A 2 -50.36 7.48 24.20
CA TRP A 2 -49.31 6.54 24.66
C TRP A 2 -48.90 5.43 23.67
N ILE A 3 -49.85 4.91 22.89
CA ILE A 3 -49.58 3.87 21.88
C ILE A 3 -48.65 4.38 20.77
N ALA A 4 -48.85 5.63 20.31
CA ALA A 4 -48.00 6.24 19.29
C ALA A 4 -46.55 6.43 19.79
N ILE A 5 -46.39 6.84 21.05
CA ILE A 5 -45.07 6.98 21.68
C ILE A 5 -44.36 5.62 21.77
N GLY A 6 -45.08 4.55 22.13
CA GLY A 6 -44.52 3.20 22.17
C GLY A 6 -44.06 2.68 20.81
N VAL A 7 -44.83 2.93 19.74
CA VAL A 7 -44.47 2.52 18.37
C VAL A 7 -43.23 3.28 17.87
N ILE A 8 -43.12 4.57 18.17
CA ILE A 8 -41.97 5.38 17.79
C ILE A 8 -40.71 4.91 18.54
N ALA A 9 -40.82 4.66 19.85
CA ALA A 9 -39.70 4.16 20.65
C ALA A 9 -39.20 2.78 20.16
N LEU A 10 -40.13 1.86 19.85
CA LEU A 10 -39.78 0.54 19.32
C LEU A 10 -39.11 0.62 17.94
N SER A 11 -39.59 1.51 17.07
CA SER A 11 -39.00 1.75 15.76
C SER A 11 -37.57 2.29 15.85
N VAL A 12 -37.30 3.21 16.79
CA VAL A 12 -35.94 3.74 17.02
C VAL A 12 -35.01 2.64 17.54
N ILE A 13 -35.46 1.78 18.46
CA ILE A 13 -34.65 0.68 19.00
C ILE A 13 -34.32 -0.35 17.91
N MET A 14 -35.27 -0.69 17.03
CA MET A 14 -35.01 -1.59 15.89
C MET A 14 -34.03 -0.99 14.87
N LEU A 15 -34.00 0.35 14.73
CA LEU A 15 -33.07 1.02 13.82
C LEU A 15 -31.64 1.12 14.38
N VAL A 16 -31.50 1.34 15.69
CA VAL A 16 -30.21 1.59 16.34
C VAL A 16 -29.54 0.29 16.83
N GLY A 17 -30.32 -0.75 17.14
CA GLY A 17 -29.81 -2.04 17.63
C GLY A 17 -28.73 -2.69 16.76
N PRO A 18 -28.87 -2.74 15.42
CA PRO A 18 -27.86 -3.37 14.54
C PRO A 18 -26.52 -2.63 14.47
N ILE A 19 -26.47 -1.33 14.79
CA ILE A 19 -25.29 -0.48 14.58
C ILE A 19 -24.28 -0.62 15.74
N MET A 20 -24.74 -0.98 16.94
CA MET A 20 -23.88 -1.07 18.13
C MET A 20 -22.99 -2.33 18.21
N MET A 21 -23.12 -3.29 17.29
CA MET A 21 -22.48 -4.61 17.42
C MET A 21 -21.23 -4.82 16.55
N VAL A 22 -20.66 -3.76 15.97
CA VAL A 22 -19.40 -3.89 15.19
C VAL A 22 -18.22 -3.45 16.06
N LYS A 23 -17.77 -4.33 16.96
CA LYS A 23 -16.51 -4.13 17.69
C LYS A 23 -15.35 -4.55 16.77
N PRO A 24 -14.44 -3.65 16.39
CA PRO A 24 -13.30 -4.03 15.56
C PRO A 24 -12.39 -4.97 16.34
N THR A 25 -11.91 -6.01 15.68
CA THR A 25 -10.99 -6.99 16.26
C THR A 25 -9.66 -6.31 16.63
N PRO A 26 -8.88 -6.84 17.57
CA PRO A 26 -7.57 -6.27 17.92
C PRO A 26 -6.63 -6.18 16.71
N GLY A 27 -6.75 -7.08 15.73
CA GLY A 27 -6.03 -7.00 14.46
C GLY A 27 -6.46 -5.81 13.60
N GLN A 28 -7.77 -5.58 13.47
CA GLN A 28 -8.31 -4.43 12.74
C GLN A 28 -7.91 -3.08 13.37
N ARG A 29 -7.85 -3.01 14.71
CA ARG A 29 -7.37 -1.81 15.41
C ARG A 29 -5.91 -1.51 15.11
N ALA A 30 -5.04 -2.51 15.25
CA ALA A 30 -3.62 -2.37 14.95
C ALA A 30 -3.37 -1.96 13.48
N LEU A 31 -4.15 -2.52 12.55
CA LEU A 31 -4.07 -2.14 11.13
C LEU A 31 -4.53 -0.70 10.89
N SER A 32 -5.61 -0.27 11.55
CA SER A 32 -6.08 1.11 11.49
C SER A 32 -5.02 2.07 12.03
N GLU A 33 -4.41 1.75 13.17
CA GLU A 33 -3.35 2.55 13.77
C GLU A 33 -2.13 2.66 12.85
N LEU A 34 -1.70 1.55 12.25
CA LEU A 34 -0.62 1.52 11.25
C LEU A 34 -0.91 2.44 10.06
N ARG A 35 -2.08 2.31 9.46
CA ARG A 35 -2.48 3.10 8.30
C ARG A 35 -2.64 4.57 8.66
N SER A 36 -3.15 4.88 9.85
CA SER A 36 -3.20 6.25 10.38
C SER A 36 -1.81 6.83 10.63
N ALA A 37 -0.85 6.04 11.13
CA ALA A 37 0.53 6.47 11.29
C ALA A 37 1.18 6.79 9.93
N ALA A 38 0.96 5.94 8.93
CA ALA A 38 1.44 6.17 7.57
C ALA A 38 0.86 7.46 6.97
N GLN A 39 -0.44 7.70 7.13
CA GLN A 39 -1.10 8.94 6.68
C GLN A 39 -0.53 10.19 7.36
N LYS A 40 -0.23 10.12 8.67
CA LYS A 40 0.44 11.23 9.38
C LYS A 40 1.83 11.52 8.83
N LYS A 41 2.54 10.50 8.35
CA LYS A 41 3.83 10.64 7.63
C LYS A 41 3.67 11.08 6.16
N GLY A 42 2.44 11.32 5.69
CA GLY A 42 2.16 11.79 4.33
C GLY A 42 1.99 10.69 3.28
N LEU A 43 1.97 9.41 3.69
CA LEU A 43 1.72 8.29 2.79
C LEU A 43 0.22 8.11 2.57
N ARG A 44 -0.19 7.94 1.32
CA ARG A 44 -1.55 7.56 0.96
C ARG A 44 -1.66 6.04 0.97
N VAL A 45 -2.58 5.51 1.76
CA VAL A 45 -2.89 4.08 1.78
C VAL A 45 -4.11 3.80 0.91
N SER A 46 -3.98 2.91 -0.07
CA SER A 46 -5.09 2.41 -0.90
C SER A 46 -5.05 0.90 -1.01
N MET A 47 -6.20 0.26 -1.23
CA MET A 47 -6.24 -1.19 -1.48
C MET A 47 -6.09 -1.44 -2.99
N VAL A 48 -5.19 -2.34 -3.37
CA VAL A 48 -4.96 -2.74 -4.76
C VAL A 48 -5.06 -4.26 -4.90
N PRO A 49 -5.46 -4.79 -6.08
CA PRO A 49 -5.44 -6.23 -6.32
C PRO A 49 -4.05 -6.82 -6.05
N ASN A 50 -4.00 -8.00 -5.46
CA ASN A 50 -2.74 -8.67 -5.18
C ASN A 50 -2.01 -8.95 -6.50
N PRO A 51 -0.80 -8.41 -6.70
CA PRO A 51 -0.05 -8.57 -7.94
C PRO A 51 0.39 -10.01 -8.21
N ILE A 52 0.36 -10.88 -7.20
CA ILE A 52 0.72 -12.30 -7.31
C ILE A 52 -0.52 -13.17 -7.63
N GLY A 53 -1.74 -12.61 -7.52
CA GLY A 53 -2.97 -13.36 -7.74
C GLY A 53 -3.28 -14.41 -6.66
N SER A 54 -2.60 -14.35 -5.52
CA SER A 54 -2.81 -15.23 -4.36
C SER A 54 -3.73 -14.60 -3.31
N ASP A 55 -4.15 -15.39 -2.31
CA ASP A 55 -4.81 -14.87 -1.11
C ASP A 55 -3.77 -14.11 -0.25
N PRO A 56 -4.07 -12.89 0.24
CA PRO A 56 -5.34 -12.15 0.10
C PRO A 56 -5.49 -11.47 -1.25
N ALA A 57 -6.74 -11.40 -1.74
CA ALA A 57 -7.07 -10.82 -3.05
C ALA A 57 -6.70 -9.33 -3.20
N PHE A 58 -6.60 -8.61 -2.08
CA PHE A 58 -6.22 -7.21 -2.03
C PHE A 58 -5.11 -6.98 -1.00
N LEU A 59 -4.17 -6.11 -1.36
CA LEU A 59 -3.06 -5.67 -0.51
C LEU A 59 -3.08 -4.15 -0.36
N ALA A 60 -2.42 -3.65 0.67
CA ALA A 60 -2.28 -2.22 0.89
C ALA A 60 -1.13 -1.66 0.06
N ASN A 61 -1.44 -0.64 -0.73
CA ASN A 61 -0.47 0.19 -1.44
C ASN A 61 -0.21 1.46 -0.62
N TYR A 62 1.05 1.68 -0.28
CA TYR A 62 1.54 2.88 0.40
C TYR A 62 2.20 3.77 -0.66
N GLY A 63 1.47 4.79 -1.08
CA GLY A 63 1.90 5.72 -2.12
C GLY A 63 2.37 7.05 -1.56
N LEU A 64 3.40 7.62 -2.19
CA LEU A 64 3.83 9.00 -1.95
C LEU A 64 3.59 9.83 -3.20
N ALA A 65 2.71 10.82 -3.11
CA ALA A 65 2.38 11.70 -4.22
C ALA A 65 3.58 12.54 -4.65
N ARG A 66 3.70 12.75 -5.96
CA ARG A 66 4.72 13.65 -6.52
C ARG A 66 4.27 15.10 -6.38
N LEU A 67 5.04 15.88 -5.60
CA LEU A 67 4.79 17.31 -5.41
C LEU A 67 5.05 18.13 -6.69
N ASP A 68 6.02 17.73 -7.51
CA ASP A 68 6.37 18.38 -8.78
C ASP A 68 5.49 17.94 -9.96
N SER A 69 4.16 17.97 -9.79
CA SER A 69 3.20 17.69 -10.88
C SER A 69 3.04 18.87 -11.88
N GLY A 70 4.01 19.78 -11.94
CA GLY A 70 4.02 20.88 -12.91
C GLY A 70 4.62 20.43 -14.24
N GLU A 71 3.79 20.24 -15.26
CA GLU A 71 4.01 20.16 -16.73
C GLU A 71 5.31 19.50 -17.31
N GLY A 72 6.14 18.86 -16.50
CA GLY A 72 7.50 18.49 -16.87
C GLY A 72 7.65 16.98 -17.10
N LYS A 73 7.41 16.58 -18.35
CA LYS A 73 7.69 15.28 -18.98
C LYS A 73 6.77 14.09 -18.63
N PRO A 74 6.38 13.30 -19.65
CA PRO A 74 5.70 12.03 -19.45
C PRO A 74 6.65 11.03 -18.78
N ILE A 75 6.32 10.61 -17.55
CA ILE A 75 6.99 9.48 -16.88
C ILE A 75 6.49 8.19 -17.51
N ARG A 76 7.43 7.28 -17.82
CA ARG A 76 7.10 5.90 -18.20
C ARG A 76 6.69 5.14 -16.93
N PRO A 77 5.41 4.75 -16.77
CA PRO A 77 5.01 3.98 -15.61
C PRO A 77 5.67 2.61 -15.66
N TRP A 78 6.13 2.13 -14.51
CA TRP A 78 6.70 0.80 -14.37
C TRP A 78 6.30 0.19 -13.04
N LYS A 79 6.30 -1.14 -12.99
CA LYS A 79 5.94 -1.89 -11.81
C LYS A 79 6.84 -3.11 -11.69
N LEU A 80 7.39 -3.29 -10.51
CA LEU A 80 8.18 -4.45 -10.10
C LEU A 80 7.37 -5.26 -9.12
N VAL A 81 7.28 -6.55 -9.34
CA VAL A 81 6.57 -7.50 -8.48
C VAL A 81 7.56 -8.53 -7.97
N ARG A 82 7.49 -8.81 -6.68
CA ARG A 82 8.25 -9.86 -6.03
C ARG A 82 7.52 -11.18 -6.24
N LYS A 83 8.04 -12.04 -7.11
CA LYS A 83 7.47 -13.37 -7.37
C LYS A 83 7.99 -14.37 -6.34
N GLY A 84 7.11 -15.21 -5.83
CA GLY A 84 7.45 -16.27 -4.85
C GLY A 84 8.15 -17.49 -5.44
N PHE A 85 8.35 -17.53 -6.77
CA PHE A 85 9.04 -18.60 -7.48
C PHE A 85 10.22 -18.05 -8.29
N GLU A 86 11.39 -18.67 -8.14
CA GLU A 86 12.57 -18.40 -8.97
C GLU A 86 12.37 -18.96 -10.38
N HIS A 87 12.39 -18.08 -11.38
CA HIS A 87 12.63 -18.43 -12.78
C HIS A 87 13.86 -17.64 -13.23
N GLU A 88 14.62 -18.18 -14.18
CA GLU A 88 15.96 -17.71 -14.59
C GLU A 88 16.00 -16.32 -15.28
N MET A 89 14.92 -15.54 -15.21
CA MET A 89 14.73 -14.28 -15.95
C MET A 89 14.36 -13.10 -15.03
N HIS A 90 14.63 -13.21 -13.73
CA HIS A 90 14.34 -12.13 -12.77
C HIS A 90 15.28 -10.93 -12.94
N PHE A 91 14.73 -9.73 -12.86
CA PHE A 91 15.48 -8.49 -12.94
C PHE A 91 16.49 -8.34 -11.79
N CYS A 92 16.08 -8.69 -10.56
CA CYS A 92 16.95 -8.69 -9.39
C CYS A 92 16.45 -9.66 -8.31
N GLY A 93 17.09 -10.83 -8.19
CA GLY A 93 16.71 -11.85 -7.20
C GLY A 93 15.29 -12.37 -7.46
N GLN A 94 14.34 -12.03 -6.59
CA GLN A 94 12.92 -12.41 -6.72
C GLN A 94 12.05 -11.34 -7.39
N TRP A 95 12.64 -10.23 -7.81
CA TRP A 95 11.94 -9.10 -8.40
C TRP A 95 11.92 -9.19 -9.92
N ASP A 96 10.72 -9.01 -10.48
CA ASP A 96 10.49 -9.06 -11.91
C ASP A 96 9.56 -7.93 -12.37
N TRP A 97 9.73 -7.47 -13.61
CA TRP A 97 8.87 -6.43 -14.18
C TRP A 97 7.48 -7.02 -14.44
N ALA A 98 6.44 -6.33 -13.97
CA ALA A 98 5.06 -6.77 -14.18
C ALA A 98 4.61 -6.58 -15.63
N ASP A 99 5.11 -5.54 -16.28
CA ASP A 99 4.74 -5.11 -17.62
C ASP A 99 6.01 -4.98 -18.50
N GLU A 100 5.82 -4.85 -19.80
CA GLU A 100 6.91 -4.57 -20.77
C GLU A 100 7.61 -3.21 -20.51
N ASN A 101 6.99 -2.35 -19.71
CA ASN A 101 7.56 -1.07 -19.33
C ASN A 101 8.57 -1.22 -18.19
N GLN A 102 9.83 -1.28 -18.57
CA GLN A 102 10.96 -1.24 -17.64
C GLN A 102 11.30 0.20 -17.26
N ALA A 103 11.86 0.37 -16.06
CA ALA A 103 12.43 1.65 -15.67
C ALA A 103 13.64 2.00 -16.56
N LEU A 104 13.91 3.31 -16.69
CA LEU A 104 15.09 3.77 -17.42
C LEU A 104 16.38 3.22 -16.76
N PRO A 105 17.47 3.01 -17.53
CA PRO A 105 18.69 2.38 -17.02
C PRO A 105 19.30 3.04 -15.76
N ASN A 106 19.16 4.37 -15.64
CA ASN A 106 19.62 5.14 -14.49
C ASN A 106 18.84 4.82 -13.19
N ILE A 107 17.55 4.51 -13.31
CA ILE A 107 16.68 4.09 -12.20
C ILE A 107 16.88 2.59 -11.94
N ALA A 108 16.94 1.79 -13.01
CA ALA A 108 17.19 0.35 -12.95
C ALA A 108 18.50 0.03 -12.23
N ALA A 109 19.55 0.86 -12.35
CA ALA A 109 20.80 0.67 -11.63
C ALA A 109 20.70 0.88 -10.09
N GLN A 110 19.77 1.74 -9.63
CA GLN A 110 19.60 2.06 -8.19
C GLN A 110 18.57 1.14 -7.51
N LEU A 111 17.68 0.54 -8.29
CA LEU A 111 16.61 -0.32 -7.79
C LEU A 111 17.12 -1.52 -6.97
N PRO A 112 18.16 -2.28 -7.37
CA PRO A 112 18.63 -3.44 -6.63
C PRO A 112 18.95 -3.15 -5.15
N GLU A 113 19.64 -2.05 -4.87
CA GLU A 113 20.01 -1.64 -3.50
C GLU A 113 18.75 -1.30 -2.67
N LEU A 114 17.82 -0.54 -3.25
CA LEU A 114 16.56 -0.19 -2.60
C LEU A 114 15.68 -1.44 -2.35
N LEU A 115 15.60 -2.35 -3.32
CA LEU A 115 14.77 -3.55 -3.24
C LEU A 115 15.31 -4.58 -2.24
N GLN A 116 16.62 -4.63 -2.03
CA GLN A 116 17.25 -5.49 -1.02
C GLN A 116 17.00 -4.99 0.41
N ALA A 117 16.87 -3.68 0.61
CA ALA A 117 16.53 -3.11 1.91
C ALA A 117 15.06 -3.36 2.30
N LEU A 118 14.17 -3.61 1.34
CA LEU A 118 12.74 -3.81 1.60
C LEU A 118 12.44 -5.15 2.30
N PRO A 119 11.51 -5.16 3.27
CA PRO A 119 11.17 -6.38 3.99
C PRO A 119 10.52 -7.42 3.06
N ALA A 120 10.65 -8.69 3.43
CA ALA A 120 10.13 -9.84 2.66
C ALA A 120 8.61 -9.78 2.39
N SER A 121 7.88 -9.06 3.24
CA SER A 121 6.45 -8.82 3.12
C SER A 121 6.04 -7.87 1.99
N VAL A 122 6.98 -7.13 1.38
CA VAL A 122 6.68 -6.27 0.23
C VAL A 122 6.52 -7.12 -1.02
N CYS A 123 5.38 -6.93 -1.69
CA CYS A 123 5.00 -7.71 -2.86
C CYS A 123 5.22 -6.96 -4.17
N ALA A 124 5.14 -5.63 -4.18
CA ALA A 124 5.41 -4.84 -5.38
C ALA A 124 5.91 -3.43 -5.07
N VAL A 125 6.62 -2.85 -6.02
CA VAL A 125 7.01 -1.43 -6.06
C VAL A 125 6.60 -0.89 -7.41
N GLU A 126 5.91 0.24 -7.42
CA GLU A 126 5.42 0.86 -8.65
C GLU A 126 5.78 2.33 -8.70
N ARG A 127 5.92 2.84 -9.92
CA ARG A 127 6.03 4.27 -10.18
C ARG A 127 5.13 4.62 -11.34
N ASN A 128 4.31 5.65 -11.14
CA ASN A 128 3.37 6.14 -12.14
C ASN A 128 3.36 7.67 -12.14
N ARG A 129 2.41 8.26 -12.88
CA ARG A 129 2.28 9.71 -13.02
C ARG A 129 1.88 10.42 -11.71
N LEU A 130 1.22 9.71 -10.80
CA LEU A 130 0.79 10.24 -9.51
C LEU A 130 1.91 10.21 -8.46
N GLY A 131 2.88 9.30 -8.61
CA GLY A 131 4.03 9.15 -7.73
C GLY A 131 4.54 7.72 -7.69
N ALA A 132 5.26 7.38 -6.63
CA ALA A 132 5.73 6.04 -6.34
C ALA A 132 4.82 5.36 -5.29
N GLY A 133 4.74 4.03 -5.34
CA GLY A 133 3.96 3.21 -4.42
C GLY A 133 4.65 1.90 -4.06
N ILE A 134 4.38 1.42 -2.84
CA ILE A 134 4.85 0.13 -2.33
C ILE A 134 3.63 -0.70 -1.92
N VAL A 135 3.46 -1.87 -2.53
CA VAL A 135 2.41 -2.83 -2.17
C VAL A 135 2.95 -3.76 -1.11
N TRP A 136 2.36 -3.69 0.08
CA TRP A 136 2.82 -4.40 1.26
C TRP A 136 1.74 -5.36 1.76
N SER A 137 2.15 -6.62 2.00
CA SER A 137 1.39 -7.55 2.81
C SER A 137 1.57 -7.19 4.27
N GLU A 138 0.58 -6.52 4.87
CA GLU A 138 0.53 -6.11 6.28
C GLU A 138 0.43 -7.32 7.25
N GLN A 139 0.94 -8.49 6.85
CA GLN A 139 1.02 -9.68 7.67
C GLN A 139 1.99 -9.44 8.83
N ARG A 140 1.39 -9.26 10.00
CA ARG A 140 2.02 -8.92 11.28
C ARG A 140 3.02 -10.01 11.70
N LYS A 141 4.29 -9.85 11.37
CA LYS A 141 5.39 -10.59 11.99
C LYS A 141 6.45 -9.62 12.51
N GLY A 142 6.34 -9.29 13.80
CA GLY A 142 7.45 -8.91 14.69
C GLY A 142 8.28 -7.66 14.37
N GLN A 143 8.03 -6.94 13.28
CA GLN A 143 8.83 -5.80 12.87
C GLN A 143 8.21 -4.49 13.39
N GLU A 144 9.04 -3.58 13.90
CA GLU A 144 8.60 -2.25 14.32
C GLU A 144 7.99 -1.52 13.13
N THR A 145 6.71 -1.23 13.23
CA THR A 145 5.94 -0.63 12.13
C THR A 145 6.43 0.77 11.78
N ASP A 146 7.05 1.49 12.71
CA ASP A 146 7.53 2.84 12.44
C ASP A 146 8.77 2.83 11.55
N ASP A 147 9.75 1.99 11.86
CA ASP A 147 10.97 1.78 11.05
C ASP A 147 10.65 1.42 9.59
N VAL A 148 9.67 0.51 9.41
CA VAL A 148 9.23 0.09 8.07
C VAL A 148 8.59 1.25 7.32
N LEU A 149 7.78 2.06 7.99
CA LEU A 149 7.18 3.25 7.37
C LEU A 149 8.23 4.31 7.02
N GLU A 150 9.28 4.47 7.82
CA GLU A 150 10.40 5.38 7.50
C GLU A 150 11.20 4.89 6.31
N LEU A 151 11.48 3.58 6.26
CA LEU A 151 12.11 2.95 5.11
C LEU A 151 11.27 3.14 3.84
N PHE A 152 9.95 2.97 3.92
CA PHE A 152 9.05 3.19 2.78
C PHE A 152 9.06 4.65 2.36
N LEU A 153 8.98 5.58 3.31
CA LEU A 153 9.03 7.01 3.01
C LEU A 153 10.34 7.38 2.32
N HIS A 154 11.48 6.92 2.83
CA HIS A 154 12.81 7.15 2.25
C HIS A 154 12.88 6.59 0.82
N THR A 155 12.49 5.33 0.64
CA THR A 155 12.50 4.65 -0.67
C THR A 155 11.64 5.41 -1.69
N LEU A 156 10.42 5.78 -1.31
CA LEU A 156 9.49 6.51 -2.18
C LEU A 156 9.97 7.93 -2.50
N GLN A 157 10.61 8.61 -1.55
CA GLN A 157 11.22 9.92 -1.77
C GLN A 157 12.39 9.83 -2.76
N VAL A 158 13.26 8.84 -2.63
CA VAL A 158 14.35 8.59 -3.59
C VAL A 158 13.76 8.36 -4.97
N LEU A 159 12.81 7.43 -5.12
CA LEU A 159 12.17 7.13 -6.40
C LEU A 159 11.45 8.34 -7.03
N ASN A 160 10.84 9.21 -6.23
CA ASN A 160 10.22 10.43 -6.72
C ASN A 160 11.23 11.53 -7.13
N LYS A 161 12.42 11.56 -6.50
CA LYS A 161 13.50 12.51 -6.82
C LYS A 161 14.28 12.13 -8.08
N VAL A 162 14.39 10.83 -8.42
CA VAL A 162 15.12 10.43 -9.62
C VAL A 162 14.40 10.97 -10.87
N LYS A 163 15.07 11.86 -11.60
CA LYS A 163 14.55 12.40 -12.86
C LYS A 163 14.74 11.39 -13.99
N ASP A 164 13.71 11.26 -14.82
CA ASP A 164 13.75 10.58 -16.11
C ASP A 164 14.60 11.38 -17.14
#